data_AF-A0A1D7VIC9-F1
#
_entry.id   AF-A0A1D7VIC9-F1
#
_cell.length_a   1.000
_cell.length_b   1.000
_cell.length_c   1.000
_cell.angle_alpha   90.00
_cell.angle_beta   90.00
_cell.angle_gamma   90.00
#
_symmetry.space_group_name_H-M   'P 1'
#
loop_
_entity.id
_entity.type
_entity.pdbx_description
1 polymer ?
#
loop_
_entity_poly.entity_id
_entity_poly.type
_entity_poly.pdbx_seq_one_letter_code
_entity_poly.pdbx_strand_id
1 'polypeptide(L)'
;MISQLKSDTQPHPVSVAFSGPDNTGKTKQIGILARRMSVGATSAGPLDHYDRRWAAIKADGMSRWWFETGPVQEVCDVLATSYLERSRRPFSAPVRLLDRGIPMLEASVAATVAVRENLAASQAADRARCLLAPYEADLRTAEAGECALLLLHCEDEGTRRSLSHEAGVTDIYAAYQRVLHEQINRLTAEGRFAMTMHIGDRPTVTVQDEVRRLLAPLHPAIPGRAMAGVHVTALGGMSESGKSTAGEYLRTHHGYARLKIGYLIQDAATRAGIADPYRLDPVVQAELIVDALDRYCEAHHFLDSVSVESLHDFDSTAELARMLGSQLTIAYLDVFAAVRAQRGTAGARDVADRDVVKSARGADKIASIAQEVIGNDGPRLELERRLDRMALAHKWPEHRPSTMPVNALGLPVHLESYLSELLDRLTGPSPLIDLLAVTGSGARGKYQHDWSDLDVFVVAGVDSLGGMRRVLADLEAELGGVKLGLTVLTRAECRAGAVTSRLVHVLALIGSGGLVPLWCAAGLALPAPDTDTDIDVSLRDGIQAAIEIRRQLLKGSPDLRDLYKVTALLAKIQLRFRGIERPADNDALRVLVEAGHQDTGMVAAARTERAAADELAMVVLRSWLATLPGDMT
;
A
#
# COMPACT_ATOMS: atom_id res chain seq x y z
N MET A 1 -13.24 33.54 -17.22
CA MET A 1 -14.47 33.44 -18.03
C MET A 1 -14.29 32.30 -19.04
N ILE A 2 -14.29 31.05 -18.55
CA ILE A 2 -14.27 29.84 -19.38
C ILE A 2 -15.63 29.19 -19.16
N SER A 3 -16.44 29.21 -20.23
CA SER A 3 -17.79 28.68 -20.27
C SER A 3 -17.77 27.16 -20.08
N GLN A 4 -18.24 26.70 -18.92
CA GLN A 4 -18.69 25.32 -18.75
C GLN A 4 -20.02 25.17 -19.49
N LEU A 5 -19.96 24.79 -20.76
CA LEU A 5 -21.06 24.09 -21.41
C LEU A 5 -21.15 22.70 -20.77
N LYS A 6 -21.85 22.60 -19.64
CA LYS A 6 -22.40 21.31 -19.19
C LYS A 6 -23.48 20.94 -20.21
N SER A 7 -23.19 20.00 -21.10
CA SER A 7 -24.26 19.35 -21.86
C SER A 7 -25.07 18.51 -20.88
N ASP A 8 -26.33 18.89 -20.67
CA ASP A 8 -27.33 18.20 -19.84
C ASP A 8 -27.76 16.82 -20.40
N THR A 9 -26.96 16.19 -21.26
CA THR A 9 -27.18 14.81 -21.67
C THR A 9 -26.76 13.89 -20.55
N GLN A 10 -27.73 13.40 -19.77
CA GLN A 10 -27.50 12.27 -18.88
C GLN A 10 -26.87 11.14 -19.70
N PRO A 11 -25.77 10.52 -19.22
CA PRO A 11 -25.11 9.45 -19.93
C PRO A 11 -26.08 8.28 -20.13
N HIS A 12 -26.03 7.66 -21.32
CA HIS A 12 -26.88 6.53 -21.62
C HIS A 12 -26.56 5.34 -20.68
N PRO A 13 -27.58 4.59 -20.23
CA PRO A 13 -27.35 3.39 -19.42
C PRO A 13 -26.47 2.37 -20.16
N VAL A 14 -25.63 1.66 -19.40
CA VAL A 14 -24.71 0.66 -19.94
C VAL A 14 -24.94 -0.72 -19.31
N SER A 15 -24.79 -1.77 -20.11
CA SER A 15 -24.76 -3.16 -19.62
C SER A 15 -23.33 -3.66 -19.59
N VAL A 16 -22.91 -4.21 -18.45
CA VAL A 16 -21.58 -4.79 -18.26
C VAL A 16 -21.74 -6.25 -17.86
N ALA A 17 -21.16 -7.15 -18.66
CA ALA A 17 -21.23 -8.57 -18.41
C ALA A 17 -19.90 -9.11 -17.88
N PHE A 18 -19.92 -9.71 -16.70
CA PHE A 18 -18.76 -10.39 -16.11
C PHE A 18 -18.75 -11.82 -16.61
N SER A 19 -17.81 -12.15 -17.46
CA SER A 19 -17.65 -13.43 -18.14
C SER A 19 -16.42 -14.18 -17.64
N GLY A 20 -16.38 -15.48 -17.88
CA GLY A 20 -15.21 -16.32 -17.59
C GLY A 20 -15.56 -17.63 -16.91
N PRO A 21 -14.55 -18.50 -16.74
CA PRO A 21 -14.70 -19.81 -16.12
C PRO A 21 -15.29 -19.75 -14.71
N ASP A 22 -15.69 -20.90 -14.17
CA ASP A 22 -16.17 -20.95 -12.80
C ASP A 22 -15.05 -20.69 -11.79
N ASN A 23 -15.46 -20.23 -10.60
CA ASN A 23 -14.60 -19.85 -9.48
C ASN A 23 -13.66 -18.65 -9.73
N THR A 24 -13.92 -17.82 -10.76
CA THR A 24 -13.16 -16.57 -11.01
C THR A 24 -13.65 -15.35 -10.19
N GLY A 25 -14.61 -15.55 -9.29
CA GLY A 25 -15.11 -14.48 -8.41
C GLY A 25 -16.09 -13.50 -9.05
N LYS A 26 -16.65 -13.78 -10.23
CA LYS A 26 -17.60 -12.90 -10.97
C LYS A 26 -18.73 -12.38 -10.08
N THR A 27 -19.48 -13.29 -9.44
CA THR A 27 -20.61 -12.96 -8.57
C THR A 27 -20.19 -12.07 -7.41
N LYS A 28 -18.98 -12.29 -6.87
CA LYS A 28 -18.40 -11.47 -5.79
C LYS A 28 -18.15 -10.04 -6.26
N GLN A 29 -17.52 -9.86 -7.43
CA GLN A 29 -17.25 -8.54 -8.01
C GLN A 29 -18.54 -7.78 -8.35
N ILE A 30 -19.55 -8.48 -8.91
CA ILE A 30 -20.88 -7.91 -9.15
C ILE A 30 -21.52 -7.46 -7.83
N GLY A 31 -21.49 -8.31 -6.80
CA GLY A 31 -22.07 -8.02 -5.49
C GLY A 31 -21.45 -6.79 -4.83
N ILE A 32 -20.12 -6.71 -4.82
CA ILE A 32 -19.37 -5.56 -4.27
C ILE A 32 -19.73 -4.27 -5.04
N LEU A 33 -19.69 -4.30 -6.37
CA LEU A 33 -19.97 -3.13 -7.19
C LEU A 33 -21.44 -2.67 -7.08
N ALA A 34 -22.39 -3.61 -7.13
CA ALA A 34 -23.81 -3.32 -7.00
C ALA A 34 -24.14 -2.68 -5.64
N ARG A 35 -23.61 -3.22 -4.54
CA ARG A 35 -23.80 -2.62 -3.20
C ARG A 35 -23.17 -1.25 -3.11
N ARG A 36 -21.96 -1.07 -3.67
CA ARG A 36 -21.29 0.23 -3.65
C ARG A 36 -22.11 1.31 -4.34
N MET A 37 -22.66 0.98 -5.51
CA MET A 37 -23.44 1.88 -6.36
C MET A 37 -24.88 2.07 -5.89
N SER A 38 -25.44 1.13 -5.12
CA SER A 38 -26.84 1.16 -4.68
C SER A 38 -27.77 1.40 -5.87
N VAL A 39 -28.59 2.46 -5.85
CA VAL A 39 -29.49 2.85 -6.96
C VAL A 39 -28.79 3.12 -8.30
N GLY A 40 -27.47 3.30 -8.31
CA GLY A 40 -26.66 3.49 -9.51
C GLY A 40 -26.43 2.22 -10.33
N ALA A 41 -26.65 1.03 -9.75
CA ALA A 41 -26.51 -0.25 -10.44
C ALA A 41 -27.64 -1.23 -10.16
N THR A 42 -27.88 -2.15 -11.07
CA THR A 42 -28.76 -3.31 -10.84
C THR A 42 -28.07 -4.58 -11.33
N SER A 43 -27.99 -5.60 -10.46
CA SER A 43 -27.64 -6.95 -10.88
C SER A 43 -28.86 -7.60 -11.53
N ALA A 44 -28.71 -8.12 -12.75
CA ALA A 44 -29.80 -8.82 -13.43
C ALA A 44 -30.10 -10.20 -12.82
N GLY A 45 -29.31 -10.67 -11.85
CA GLY A 45 -29.49 -11.98 -11.24
C GLY A 45 -29.15 -13.15 -12.17
N PRO A 46 -29.38 -14.39 -11.71
CA PRO A 46 -29.05 -15.61 -12.46
C PRO A 46 -29.94 -15.79 -13.69
N LEU A 47 -29.41 -16.48 -14.70
CA LEU A 47 -30.10 -16.76 -15.96
C LEU A 47 -31.39 -17.58 -15.78
N ASP A 48 -31.46 -18.37 -14.71
CA ASP A 48 -32.58 -19.26 -14.45
C ASP A 48 -33.89 -18.53 -14.07
N HIS A 49 -33.85 -17.22 -13.87
CA HIS A 49 -35.02 -16.36 -13.67
C HIS A 49 -35.73 -15.98 -14.98
N TYR A 50 -35.14 -16.29 -16.14
CA TYR A 50 -35.54 -15.74 -17.44
C TYR A 50 -36.20 -16.75 -18.38
N ASP A 51 -36.30 -18.02 -17.97
CA ASP A 51 -37.08 -19.03 -18.68
C ASP A 51 -37.84 -19.91 -17.67
N ARG A 52 -39.15 -20.05 -17.89
CA ARG A 52 -40.04 -20.84 -17.00
C ARG A 52 -39.64 -22.31 -16.89
N ARG A 53 -38.93 -22.86 -17.89
CA ARG A 53 -38.49 -24.26 -17.93
C ARG A 53 -37.47 -24.58 -16.84
N TRP A 54 -36.72 -23.59 -16.37
CA TRP A 54 -35.73 -23.79 -15.30
C TRP A 54 -36.31 -24.36 -14.01
N ALA A 55 -37.56 -24.04 -13.68
CA ALA A 55 -38.21 -24.57 -12.48
C ALA A 55 -38.33 -26.10 -12.52
N ALA A 56 -38.76 -26.66 -13.66
CA ALA A 56 -38.85 -28.11 -13.85
C ALA A 56 -37.45 -28.75 -13.92
N ILE A 57 -36.52 -28.14 -14.67
CA ILE A 57 -35.14 -28.62 -14.81
C ILE A 57 -34.43 -28.74 -13.45
N LYS A 58 -34.63 -27.75 -12.56
CA LYS A 58 -34.06 -27.77 -11.20
C LYS A 58 -34.65 -28.88 -10.35
N ALA A 59 -35.96 -29.10 -10.43
CA ALA A 59 -36.65 -30.14 -9.67
C ALA A 59 -36.18 -31.56 -10.05
N ASP A 60 -35.90 -31.79 -11.34
CA ASP A 60 -35.48 -33.10 -11.87
C ASP A 60 -33.95 -33.33 -11.84
N GLY A 61 -33.20 -32.34 -11.33
CA GLY A 61 -31.73 -32.39 -11.21
C GLY A 61 -31.02 -31.72 -12.39
N MET A 62 -30.69 -30.42 -12.24
CA MET A 62 -30.09 -29.59 -13.28
C MET A 62 -28.81 -30.18 -13.89
N SER A 63 -27.89 -30.70 -13.07
CA SER A 63 -26.63 -31.28 -13.57
C SER A 63 -26.89 -32.48 -14.48
N ARG A 64 -27.81 -33.35 -14.08
CA ARG A 64 -28.20 -34.53 -14.86
C ARG A 64 -28.88 -34.13 -16.17
N TRP A 65 -29.80 -33.16 -16.13
CA TRP A 65 -30.42 -32.62 -17.34
C TRP A 65 -29.39 -32.02 -18.29
N TRP A 66 -28.45 -31.24 -17.77
CA TRP A 66 -27.45 -30.54 -18.58
C TRP A 66 -26.51 -31.50 -19.30
N PHE A 67 -25.99 -32.51 -18.59
CA PHE A 67 -24.92 -33.37 -19.10
C PHE A 67 -25.41 -34.71 -19.65
N GLU A 68 -26.56 -35.22 -19.22
CA GLU A 68 -27.01 -36.58 -19.55
C GLU A 68 -28.36 -36.60 -20.27
N THR A 69 -29.41 -36.08 -19.64
CA THR A 69 -30.80 -36.44 -20.00
C THR A 69 -31.53 -35.46 -20.91
N GLY A 70 -31.26 -34.15 -20.86
CA GLY A 70 -31.98 -33.16 -21.67
C GLY A 70 -31.48 -33.12 -23.11
N PRO A 71 -32.29 -33.07 -24.18
CA PRO A 71 -31.79 -32.93 -25.55
C PRO A 71 -30.88 -31.70 -25.73
N VAL A 72 -29.78 -31.82 -26.48
CA VAL A 72 -28.82 -30.72 -26.70
C VAL A 72 -29.50 -29.47 -27.30
N GLN A 73 -30.45 -29.67 -28.21
CA GLN A 73 -31.25 -28.60 -28.81
C GLN A 73 -32.09 -27.87 -27.77
N GLU A 74 -32.67 -28.60 -26.81
CA GLU A 74 -33.44 -28.01 -25.71
C GLU A 74 -32.53 -27.21 -24.77
N VAL A 75 -31.34 -27.74 -24.43
CA VAL A 75 -30.36 -27.01 -23.62
C VAL A 75 -29.97 -25.70 -24.29
N CYS A 76 -29.68 -25.73 -25.60
CA CYS A 76 -29.34 -24.54 -26.38
C CYS A 76 -30.50 -23.53 -26.40
N ASP A 77 -31.73 -23.98 -26.69
CA ASP A 77 -32.92 -23.12 -26.75
C ASP A 77 -33.24 -22.46 -25.40
N VAL A 78 -33.20 -23.23 -24.30
CA VAL A 78 -33.40 -22.70 -22.94
C VAL A 78 -32.36 -21.62 -22.62
N LEU A 79 -31.08 -21.85 -22.95
CA LEU A 79 -30.03 -20.89 -22.71
C LEU A 79 -30.20 -19.64 -23.59
N ALA A 80 -30.36 -19.79 -24.90
CA ALA A 80 -30.53 -18.67 -25.83
C ALA A 80 -31.72 -17.80 -25.42
N THR A 81 -32.86 -18.42 -25.10
CA THR A 81 -34.05 -17.70 -24.62
C THR A 81 -33.77 -16.95 -23.33
N SER A 82 -33.11 -17.58 -22.35
CA SER A 82 -32.77 -16.94 -21.07
C SER A 82 -31.86 -15.72 -21.24
N TYR A 83 -30.85 -15.81 -22.11
CA TYR A 83 -29.94 -14.70 -22.42
C TYR A 83 -30.67 -13.54 -23.11
N LEU A 84 -31.49 -13.84 -24.11
CA LEU A 84 -32.25 -12.84 -24.86
C LEU A 84 -33.30 -12.13 -23.98
N GLU A 85 -34.08 -12.88 -23.20
CA GLU A 85 -35.07 -12.30 -22.28
C GLU A 85 -34.40 -11.42 -21.21
N ARG A 86 -33.23 -11.81 -20.71
CA ARG A 86 -32.46 -10.96 -19.80
C ARG A 86 -31.98 -9.67 -20.47
N SER A 87 -31.51 -9.74 -21.71
CA SER A 87 -31.06 -8.57 -22.46
C SER A 87 -32.20 -7.58 -22.74
N ARG A 88 -33.38 -8.09 -23.07
CA ARG A 88 -34.60 -7.33 -23.37
C ARG A 88 -35.20 -6.59 -22.17
N ARG A 89 -34.86 -6.96 -20.92
CA ARG A 89 -35.39 -6.27 -19.74
C ARG A 89 -34.97 -4.80 -19.72
N PRO A 90 -35.88 -3.87 -19.40
CA PRO A 90 -35.54 -2.45 -19.33
C PRO A 90 -34.54 -2.18 -18.20
N PHE A 91 -33.72 -1.14 -18.38
CA PHE A 91 -32.81 -0.68 -17.34
C PHE A 91 -33.60 -0.11 -16.16
N SER A 92 -33.33 -0.61 -14.96
CA SER A 92 -33.80 -0.04 -13.70
C SER A 92 -32.76 0.86 -13.02
N ALA A 93 -31.54 0.93 -13.57
CA ALA A 93 -30.44 1.73 -13.07
C ALA A 93 -29.49 2.11 -14.23
N PRO A 94 -28.63 3.14 -14.06
CA PRO A 94 -27.66 3.55 -15.07
C PRO A 94 -26.67 2.45 -15.49
N VAL A 95 -26.31 1.54 -14.57
CA VAL A 95 -25.42 0.41 -14.88
C VAL A 95 -26.14 -0.91 -14.59
N ARG A 96 -26.22 -1.78 -15.60
CA ARG A 96 -26.75 -3.14 -15.46
C ARG A 96 -25.60 -4.13 -15.44
N LEU A 97 -25.48 -4.91 -14.36
CA LEU A 97 -24.43 -5.90 -14.17
C LEU A 97 -24.99 -7.30 -14.47
N LEU A 98 -24.33 -8.03 -15.36
CA LEU A 98 -24.74 -9.36 -15.82
C LEU A 98 -23.72 -10.41 -15.40
N ASP A 99 -24.19 -11.54 -14.87
CA ASP A 99 -23.36 -12.73 -14.70
C ASP A 99 -23.36 -13.52 -16.02
N ARG A 100 -22.20 -13.56 -16.68
CA ARG A 100 -21.91 -14.13 -18.01
C ARG A 100 -22.55 -13.36 -19.18
N GLY A 101 -21.75 -12.88 -20.13
CA GLY A 101 -22.23 -12.19 -21.35
C GLY A 101 -22.64 -13.12 -22.49
N ILE A 102 -23.16 -12.57 -23.58
CA ILE A 102 -23.55 -13.29 -24.80
C ILE A 102 -22.40 -14.15 -25.36
N PRO A 103 -21.12 -13.74 -25.39
CA PRO A 103 -20.03 -14.65 -25.81
C PRO A 103 -19.94 -15.93 -24.97
N MET A 104 -20.30 -15.89 -23.69
CA MET A 104 -20.32 -17.09 -22.83
C MET A 104 -21.42 -18.09 -23.21
N LEU A 105 -22.50 -17.65 -23.87
CA LEU A 105 -23.53 -18.58 -24.37
C LEU A 105 -22.92 -19.52 -25.41
N GLU A 106 -22.23 -18.98 -26.41
CA GLU A 106 -21.55 -19.78 -27.44
C GLU A 106 -20.54 -20.74 -26.82
N ALA A 107 -19.70 -20.25 -25.90
CA ALA A 107 -18.71 -21.08 -25.21
C ALA A 107 -19.36 -22.22 -24.41
N SER A 108 -20.46 -21.94 -23.69
CA SER A 108 -21.17 -22.93 -22.87
C SER A 108 -21.89 -23.98 -23.72
N VAL A 109 -22.52 -23.57 -24.83
CA VAL A 109 -23.13 -24.51 -25.78
C VAL A 109 -22.06 -25.38 -26.42
N ALA A 110 -20.95 -24.79 -26.90
CA ALA A 110 -19.83 -25.53 -27.48
C ALA A 110 -19.23 -26.55 -26.50
N ALA A 111 -18.97 -26.15 -25.26
CA ALA A 111 -18.47 -27.06 -24.23
C ALA A 111 -19.47 -28.19 -23.90
N THR A 112 -20.78 -27.87 -23.88
CA THR A 112 -21.83 -28.87 -23.64
C THR A 112 -21.89 -29.90 -24.76
N VAL A 113 -21.91 -29.47 -26.03
CA VAL A 113 -21.96 -30.41 -27.17
C VAL A 113 -20.67 -31.20 -27.32
N ALA A 114 -19.51 -30.62 -27.01
CA ALA A 114 -18.24 -31.35 -27.05
C ALA A 114 -18.26 -32.58 -26.14
N VAL A 115 -18.75 -32.40 -24.91
CA VAL A 115 -18.79 -33.49 -23.92
C VAL A 115 -19.90 -34.48 -24.23
N ARG A 116 -21.05 -34.03 -24.71
CA ARG A 116 -22.23 -34.89 -24.94
C ARG A 116 -22.23 -35.64 -26.25
N GLU A 117 -21.65 -35.04 -27.29
CA GLU A 117 -21.54 -35.62 -28.63
C GLU A 117 -20.11 -36.12 -28.92
N ASN A 118 -19.19 -36.05 -27.94
CA ASN A 118 -17.78 -36.45 -28.04
C ASN A 118 -17.05 -35.79 -29.24
N LEU A 119 -17.16 -34.46 -29.34
CA LEU A 119 -16.61 -33.68 -30.44
C LEU A 119 -15.30 -32.99 -30.05
N ALA A 120 -14.40 -32.82 -31.00
CA ALA A 120 -13.24 -31.94 -30.85
C ALA A 120 -13.68 -30.47 -30.75
N ALA A 121 -12.84 -29.62 -30.15
CA ALA A 121 -13.18 -28.22 -29.85
C ALA A 121 -13.67 -27.40 -31.07
N SER A 122 -13.05 -27.57 -32.24
CA SER A 122 -13.48 -26.87 -33.47
C SER A 122 -14.84 -27.35 -33.96
N GLN A 123 -15.07 -28.67 -33.98
CA GLN A 123 -16.34 -29.27 -34.38
C GLN A 123 -17.46 -28.88 -33.41
N ALA A 124 -17.16 -28.81 -32.12
CA ALA A 124 -18.09 -28.37 -31.10
C ALA A 124 -18.48 -26.89 -31.28
N ALA A 125 -17.55 -26.03 -31.67
CA ALA A 125 -17.83 -24.63 -32.00
C ALA A 125 -18.71 -24.49 -33.25
N ASP A 126 -18.44 -25.25 -34.33
CA ASP A 126 -19.30 -25.31 -35.51
C ASP A 126 -20.72 -25.79 -35.14
N ARG A 127 -20.81 -26.85 -34.33
CA ARG A 127 -22.07 -27.40 -33.86
C ARG A 127 -22.86 -26.39 -33.02
N ALA A 128 -22.21 -25.68 -32.10
CA ALA A 128 -22.83 -24.62 -31.32
C ALA A 128 -23.38 -23.49 -32.19
N ARG A 129 -22.62 -23.04 -33.21
CA ARG A 129 -23.08 -22.04 -34.18
C ARG A 129 -24.30 -22.51 -34.96
N CYS A 130 -24.33 -23.77 -35.41
CA CYS A 130 -25.51 -24.33 -36.07
C CYS A 130 -26.74 -24.37 -35.16
N LEU A 131 -26.57 -24.67 -33.86
CA LEU A 131 -27.66 -24.69 -32.88
C LEU A 131 -28.15 -23.28 -32.52
N LEU A 132 -27.27 -22.28 -32.53
CA LEU A 132 -27.58 -20.88 -32.22
C LEU A 132 -28.04 -20.07 -33.44
N ALA A 133 -27.89 -20.59 -34.66
CA ALA A 133 -28.29 -19.93 -35.91
C ALA A 133 -29.74 -19.38 -35.90
N PRO A 134 -30.75 -20.06 -35.32
CA PRO A 134 -32.10 -19.52 -35.24
C PRO A 134 -32.22 -18.20 -34.45
N TYR A 135 -31.25 -17.90 -33.57
CA TYR A 135 -31.24 -16.73 -32.68
C TYR A 135 -30.19 -15.68 -33.10
N GLU A 136 -29.45 -15.90 -34.19
CA GLU A 136 -28.23 -15.15 -34.52
C GLU A 136 -28.45 -13.63 -34.59
N ALA A 137 -29.53 -13.18 -35.23
CA ALA A 137 -29.84 -11.76 -35.36
C ALA A 137 -30.10 -11.08 -34.02
N ASP A 138 -30.88 -11.75 -33.16
CA ASP A 138 -31.21 -11.26 -31.82
C ASP A 138 -29.98 -11.28 -30.90
N LEU A 139 -29.17 -12.34 -30.97
CA LEU A 139 -27.93 -12.46 -30.19
C LEU A 139 -26.91 -11.41 -30.57
N ARG A 140 -26.72 -11.13 -31.87
CA ARG A 140 -25.84 -10.04 -32.32
C ARG A 140 -26.29 -8.69 -31.82
N THR A 141 -27.60 -8.43 -31.85
CA THR A 141 -28.16 -7.18 -31.34
C THR A 141 -27.96 -7.06 -29.83
N ALA A 142 -28.19 -8.15 -29.08
CA ALA A 142 -27.96 -8.20 -27.65
C ALA A 142 -26.48 -8.01 -27.28
N GLU A 143 -25.57 -8.66 -28.01
CA GLU A 143 -24.12 -8.58 -27.80
C GLU A 143 -23.58 -7.17 -28.04
N ALA A 144 -24.05 -6.49 -29.10
CA ALA A 144 -23.68 -5.10 -29.38
C ALA A 144 -24.17 -4.12 -28.30
N GLY A 145 -25.18 -4.49 -27.52
CA GLY A 145 -25.74 -3.70 -26.41
C GLY A 145 -25.08 -3.95 -25.05
N GLU A 146 -24.09 -4.84 -24.96
CA GLU A 146 -23.36 -5.12 -23.73
C GLU A 146 -21.85 -4.98 -23.88
N CYS A 147 -21.18 -4.60 -22.79
CA CYS A 147 -19.74 -4.57 -22.69
C CYS A 147 -19.25 -5.77 -21.87
N ALA A 148 -18.64 -6.75 -22.53
CA ALA A 148 -18.19 -7.97 -21.87
C ALA A 148 -16.77 -7.81 -21.28
N LEU A 149 -16.67 -8.02 -19.96
CA LEU A 149 -15.43 -8.15 -19.21
C LEU A 149 -15.14 -9.62 -18.94
N LEU A 150 -14.03 -10.14 -19.44
CA LEU A 150 -13.58 -11.51 -19.20
C LEU A 150 -12.61 -11.58 -18.01
N LEU A 151 -12.95 -12.43 -17.03
CA LEU A 151 -12.12 -12.74 -15.87
C LEU A 151 -11.52 -14.14 -16.06
N LEU A 152 -10.19 -14.22 -16.12
CA LEU A 152 -9.43 -15.46 -16.27
C LEU A 152 -8.60 -15.74 -15.02
N HIS A 153 -8.48 -17.00 -14.62
CA HIS A 153 -7.59 -17.39 -13.51
C HIS A 153 -6.12 -17.07 -13.82
N CYS A 154 -5.58 -17.62 -14.89
CA CYS A 154 -4.26 -17.37 -15.46
C CYS A 154 -4.22 -17.94 -16.88
N GLU A 155 -3.14 -17.72 -17.63
CA GLU A 155 -3.03 -18.17 -19.03
C GLU A 155 -3.04 -19.71 -19.16
N ASP A 156 -2.27 -20.44 -18.34
CA ASP A 156 -2.04 -21.89 -18.57
C ASP A 156 -2.76 -22.84 -17.59
N GLU A 157 -3.17 -22.38 -16.39
CA GLU A 157 -3.71 -23.23 -15.31
C GLU A 157 -5.21 -23.01 -15.07
N GLY A 158 -5.91 -22.40 -16.02
CA GLY A 158 -7.28 -21.94 -15.88
C GLY A 158 -8.26 -23.04 -15.48
N THR A 159 -8.15 -24.22 -16.12
CA THR A 159 -9.04 -25.35 -15.82
C THR A 159 -8.80 -25.94 -14.43
N ARG A 160 -7.54 -26.14 -14.04
CA ARG A 160 -7.21 -26.69 -12.71
C ARG A 160 -7.75 -25.80 -11.59
N ARG A 161 -7.63 -24.47 -11.75
CA ARG A 161 -8.13 -23.49 -10.77
C ARG A 161 -9.65 -23.37 -10.75
N SER A 162 -10.33 -23.56 -11.88
CA SER A 162 -11.79 -23.64 -11.89
C SER A 162 -12.32 -24.85 -11.12
N LEU A 163 -11.56 -25.94 -11.06
CA LEU A 163 -11.95 -27.17 -10.37
C LEU A 163 -11.47 -27.26 -8.91
N SER A 164 -10.53 -26.42 -8.46
CA SER A 164 -9.86 -26.57 -7.16
C SER A 164 -10.72 -26.30 -5.94
N HIS A 165 -11.88 -25.65 -6.11
CA HIS A 165 -12.80 -25.30 -5.02
C HIS A 165 -14.04 -26.21 -4.95
N GLU A 166 -14.13 -27.21 -5.83
CA GLU A 166 -15.25 -28.16 -5.86
C GLU A 166 -15.00 -29.31 -4.88
N ALA A 167 -15.97 -29.58 -3.99
CA ALA A 167 -15.88 -30.65 -2.99
C ALA A 167 -15.85 -32.05 -3.62
N GLY A 168 -16.30 -32.18 -4.88
CA GLY A 168 -16.21 -33.39 -5.69
C GLY A 168 -16.40 -33.05 -7.16
N VAL A 169 -15.46 -33.47 -8.01
CA VAL A 169 -15.48 -33.19 -9.46
C VAL A 169 -15.77 -34.49 -10.20
N THR A 170 -16.86 -34.52 -10.98
CA THR A 170 -17.12 -35.64 -11.90
C THR A 170 -16.25 -35.50 -13.16
N ASP A 171 -15.89 -36.62 -13.78
CA ASP A 171 -15.07 -36.62 -15.01
C ASP A 171 -15.73 -35.80 -16.13
N ILE A 172 -17.06 -35.86 -16.22
CA ILE A 172 -17.85 -35.13 -17.21
C ILE A 172 -17.80 -33.62 -16.99
N TYR A 173 -17.84 -33.16 -15.73
CA TYR A 173 -17.71 -31.75 -15.39
C TYR A 173 -16.27 -31.23 -15.60
N ALA A 174 -15.26 -32.05 -15.28
CA ALA A 174 -13.87 -31.73 -15.58
C ALA A 174 -13.62 -31.61 -17.09
N ALA A 175 -14.20 -32.51 -17.89
CA ALA A 175 -14.14 -32.43 -19.36
C ALA A 175 -14.83 -31.17 -19.89
N TYR A 176 -16.00 -30.84 -19.34
CA TYR A 176 -16.72 -29.61 -19.68
C TYR A 176 -15.90 -28.36 -19.40
N GLN A 177 -15.30 -28.23 -18.21
CA GLN A 177 -14.48 -27.05 -17.87
C GLN A 177 -13.24 -26.92 -18.76
N ARG A 178 -12.61 -28.04 -19.16
CA ARG A 178 -11.48 -28.04 -20.12
C ARG A 178 -11.90 -27.45 -21.46
N VAL A 179 -12.98 -27.96 -22.05
CA VAL A 179 -13.46 -27.47 -23.33
C VAL A 179 -13.98 -26.04 -23.21
N LEU A 180 -14.67 -25.69 -22.12
CA LEU A 180 -15.13 -24.32 -21.89
C LEU A 180 -13.95 -23.33 -21.89
N HIS A 181 -12.83 -23.70 -21.27
CA HIS A 181 -11.62 -22.88 -21.28
C HIS A 181 -11.05 -22.71 -22.69
N GLU A 182 -10.96 -23.79 -23.49
CA GLU A 182 -10.53 -23.72 -24.90
C GLU A 182 -11.44 -22.80 -25.73
N GLN A 183 -12.75 -22.87 -25.53
CA GLN A 183 -13.72 -22.03 -26.24
C GLN A 183 -13.63 -20.56 -25.82
N ILE A 184 -13.42 -20.28 -24.54
CA ILE A 184 -13.18 -18.92 -24.05
C ILE A 184 -11.92 -18.34 -24.70
N ASN A 185 -10.82 -19.09 -24.73
CA ASN A 185 -9.57 -18.64 -25.35
C ASN A 185 -9.74 -18.38 -26.85
N ARG A 186 -10.50 -19.22 -27.57
CA ARG A 186 -10.88 -18.98 -28.97
C ARG A 186 -11.65 -17.67 -29.12
N LEU A 187 -12.70 -17.46 -28.34
CA LEU A 187 -13.52 -16.23 -28.42
C LEU A 187 -12.73 -14.97 -28.04
N THR A 188 -11.76 -15.08 -27.13
CA THR A 188 -10.81 -14.02 -26.82
C THR A 188 -9.92 -13.70 -28.02
N ALA A 189 -9.38 -14.72 -28.70
CA ALA A 189 -8.58 -14.53 -29.92
C ALA A 189 -9.39 -13.93 -31.08
N GLU A 190 -10.70 -14.19 -31.12
CA GLU A 190 -11.65 -13.57 -32.05
C GLU A 190 -12.07 -12.14 -31.65
N GLY A 191 -11.59 -11.63 -30.50
CA GLY A 191 -11.90 -10.27 -30.04
C GLY A 191 -13.34 -10.09 -29.54
N ARG A 192 -14.02 -11.18 -29.12
CA ARG A 192 -15.42 -11.15 -28.68
C ARG A 192 -15.62 -10.53 -27.28
N PHE A 193 -14.54 -10.32 -26.51
CA PHE A 193 -14.58 -9.68 -25.20
C PHE A 193 -13.95 -8.29 -25.28
N ALA A 194 -14.71 -7.26 -24.88
CA ALA A 194 -14.26 -5.87 -24.92
C ALA A 194 -13.09 -5.59 -23.94
N MET A 195 -13.07 -6.31 -22.81
CA MET A 195 -12.04 -6.18 -21.78
C MET A 195 -11.68 -7.57 -21.25
N THR A 196 -10.40 -7.79 -20.94
CA THR A 196 -9.90 -9.04 -20.36
C THR A 196 -8.97 -8.76 -19.19
N MET A 197 -9.05 -9.55 -18.13
CA MET A 197 -8.14 -9.47 -16.98
C MET A 197 -7.83 -10.85 -16.38
N HIS A 198 -6.61 -11.02 -15.87
CA HIS A 198 -6.17 -12.23 -15.18
C HIS A 198 -6.23 -12.03 -13.67
N ILE A 199 -7.09 -12.75 -12.95
CA ILE A 199 -7.25 -12.57 -11.50
C ILE A 199 -6.10 -13.18 -10.71
N GLY A 200 -5.55 -14.33 -11.11
CA GLY A 200 -4.53 -15.06 -10.36
C GLY A 200 -4.91 -15.32 -8.90
N ASP A 201 -3.92 -15.21 -8.02
CA ASP A 201 -4.10 -15.21 -6.56
C ASP A 201 -4.28 -13.80 -5.99
N ARG A 202 -4.68 -12.82 -6.83
CA ARG A 202 -4.77 -11.43 -6.39
C ARG A 202 -5.90 -11.23 -5.37
N PRO A 203 -5.70 -10.35 -4.38
CA PRO A 203 -6.74 -10.04 -3.40
C PRO A 203 -8.01 -9.48 -4.05
N THR A 204 -9.15 -9.68 -3.40
CA THR A 204 -10.46 -9.24 -3.90
C THR A 204 -10.48 -7.73 -4.19
N VAL A 205 -9.90 -6.91 -3.31
CA VAL A 205 -9.88 -5.45 -3.47
C VAL A 205 -9.02 -5.02 -4.67
N THR A 206 -7.88 -5.68 -4.90
CA THR A 206 -7.04 -5.43 -6.08
C THR A 206 -7.77 -5.76 -7.38
N VAL A 207 -8.51 -6.88 -7.41
CA VAL A 207 -9.36 -7.23 -8.57
C VAL A 207 -10.45 -6.18 -8.75
N GLN A 208 -11.11 -5.75 -7.68
CA GLN A 208 -12.17 -4.74 -7.72
C GLN A 208 -11.66 -3.38 -8.21
N ASP A 209 -10.45 -2.96 -7.81
CA ASP A 209 -9.81 -1.73 -8.28
C ASP A 209 -9.55 -1.77 -9.78
N GLU A 210 -9.09 -2.90 -10.30
CA GLU A 210 -8.89 -3.09 -11.74
C GLU A 210 -10.22 -3.14 -12.51
N VAL A 211 -11.22 -3.83 -11.98
CA VAL A 211 -12.59 -3.81 -12.53
C VAL A 211 -13.07 -2.37 -12.64
N ARG A 212 -13.00 -1.57 -11.56
CA ARG A 212 -13.42 -0.16 -11.59
C ARG A 212 -12.59 0.67 -12.55
N ARG A 213 -11.27 0.44 -12.66
CA ARG A 213 -10.39 1.09 -13.66
C ARG A 213 -10.86 0.84 -15.09
N LEU A 214 -11.20 -0.41 -15.41
CA LEU A 214 -11.64 -0.83 -16.74
C LEU A 214 -13.04 -0.32 -17.06
N LEU A 215 -13.94 -0.28 -16.07
CA LEU A 215 -15.33 0.17 -16.26
C LEU A 215 -15.51 1.70 -16.19
N ALA A 216 -14.59 2.44 -15.57
CA ALA A 216 -14.70 3.88 -15.38
C ALA A 216 -15.00 4.68 -16.67
N PRO A 217 -14.40 4.36 -17.84
CA PRO A 217 -14.73 5.04 -19.09
C PRO A 217 -16.16 4.77 -19.61
N LEU A 218 -16.82 3.71 -19.16
CA LEU A 218 -18.14 3.32 -19.67
C LEU A 218 -19.26 4.17 -19.11
N HIS A 219 -19.18 4.60 -17.84
CA HIS A 219 -20.23 5.39 -17.22
C HIS A 219 -19.71 6.13 -15.96
N PRO A 220 -20.04 7.42 -15.76
CA PRO A 220 -19.54 8.20 -14.61
C PRO A 220 -20.10 7.75 -13.25
N ALA A 221 -21.13 6.91 -13.23
CA ALA A 221 -21.64 6.30 -12.00
C ALA A 221 -20.73 5.17 -11.47
N ILE A 222 -19.76 4.68 -12.25
CA ILE A 222 -18.79 3.69 -11.78
C ILE A 222 -17.93 4.33 -10.68
N PRO A 223 -17.88 3.75 -9.46
CA PRO A 223 -17.12 4.31 -8.34
C PRO A 223 -15.62 4.39 -8.61
N GLY A 224 -14.96 5.34 -7.95
CA GLY A 224 -13.50 5.48 -7.99
C GLY A 224 -12.75 4.33 -7.31
N ARG A 225 -11.42 4.40 -7.37
CA ARG A 225 -10.48 3.42 -6.78
C ARG A 225 -9.97 3.91 -5.43
N ALA A 226 -10.88 4.10 -4.48
CA ALA A 226 -10.60 4.86 -3.27
C ALA A 226 -9.63 4.17 -2.31
N MET A 227 -9.55 2.83 -2.33
CA MET A 227 -8.59 2.08 -1.50
C MET A 227 -7.25 1.81 -2.20
N ALA A 228 -7.07 2.23 -3.45
CA ALA A 228 -5.84 1.97 -4.18
C ALA A 228 -4.67 2.71 -3.52
N GLY A 229 -3.71 1.95 -2.98
CA GLY A 229 -2.54 2.51 -2.29
C GLY A 229 -2.77 2.83 -0.82
N VAL A 230 -3.96 2.55 -0.27
CA VAL A 230 -4.24 2.74 1.16
C VAL A 230 -3.86 1.48 1.93
N HIS A 231 -3.02 1.62 2.95
CA HIS A 231 -2.67 0.54 3.86
C HIS A 231 -3.61 0.49 5.08
N VAL A 232 -4.05 -0.70 5.46
CA VAL A 232 -4.95 -0.94 6.59
C VAL A 232 -4.21 -1.69 7.70
N THR A 233 -4.12 -1.10 8.88
CA THR A 233 -3.63 -1.77 10.09
C THR A 233 -4.81 -2.15 10.97
N ALA A 234 -5.08 -3.44 11.12
CA ALA A 234 -6.17 -3.94 11.94
C ALA A 234 -5.68 -4.39 13.32
N LEU A 235 -6.26 -3.83 14.38
CA LEU A 235 -5.84 -4.05 15.75
C LEU A 235 -6.75 -5.08 16.46
N GLY A 236 -6.15 -6.22 16.80
CA GLY A 236 -6.75 -7.31 17.58
C GLY A 236 -6.26 -7.38 19.02
N GLY A 237 -6.92 -8.19 19.84
CA GLY A 237 -6.56 -8.40 21.24
C GLY A 237 -7.76 -8.47 22.18
N MET A 238 -7.57 -9.12 23.32
CA MET A 238 -8.60 -9.26 24.37
C MET A 238 -8.94 -7.92 25.05
N SER A 239 -9.93 -7.89 25.95
CA SER A 239 -10.34 -6.64 26.64
C SER A 239 -9.18 -6.03 27.42
N GLU A 240 -9.04 -4.70 27.41
CA GLU A 240 -7.93 -3.98 28.09
C GLU A 240 -6.51 -4.31 27.58
N SER A 241 -6.37 -4.85 26.36
CA SER A 241 -5.05 -5.12 25.74
C SER A 241 -4.34 -3.88 25.18
N GLY A 242 -4.99 -2.71 25.15
CA GLY A 242 -4.41 -1.45 24.66
C GLY A 242 -4.67 -1.12 23.19
N LYS A 243 -5.61 -1.78 22.50
CA LYS A 243 -5.95 -1.51 21.08
C LYS A 243 -6.25 -0.03 20.82
N SER A 244 -7.11 0.55 21.66
CA SER A 244 -7.49 1.96 21.57
C SER A 244 -6.28 2.89 21.71
N THR A 245 -5.33 2.55 22.58
CA THR A 245 -4.10 3.32 22.79
C THR A 245 -3.18 3.21 21.58
N ALA A 246 -3.04 2.01 21.00
CA ALA A 246 -2.26 1.79 19.78
C ALA A 246 -2.86 2.53 18.58
N GLY A 247 -4.17 2.42 18.36
CA GLY A 247 -4.86 3.15 17.29
C GLY A 247 -4.77 4.67 17.45
N GLU A 248 -4.84 5.18 18.68
CA GLU A 248 -4.65 6.60 18.96
C GLU A 248 -3.22 7.04 18.69
N TYR A 249 -2.23 6.23 19.07
CA TYR A 249 -0.83 6.50 18.78
C TYR A 249 -0.56 6.58 17.27
N LEU A 250 -1.04 5.60 16.49
CA LEU A 250 -0.93 5.63 15.03
C LEU A 250 -1.58 6.87 14.42
N ARG A 251 -2.72 7.31 14.95
CA ARG A 251 -3.41 8.53 14.51
C ARG A 251 -2.59 9.79 14.76
N THR A 252 -2.04 9.95 15.97
CA THR A 252 -1.36 11.19 16.36
C THR A 252 0.10 11.27 15.91
N HIS A 253 0.79 10.13 15.79
CA HIS A 253 2.21 10.08 15.43
C HIS A 253 2.47 9.76 13.96
N HIS A 254 1.57 9.01 13.31
CA HIS A 254 1.77 8.53 11.92
C HIS A 254 0.67 8.98 10.95
N GLY A 255 -0.31 9.76 11.42
CA GLY A 255 -1.35 10.36 10.58
C GLY A 255 -2.45 9.39 10.13
N TYR A 256 -2.55 8.20 10.74
CA TYR A 256 -3.57 7.22 10.37
C TYR A 256 -4.97 7.74 10.66
N ALA A 257 -5.95 7.45 9.80
CA ALA A 257 -7.34 7.50 10.25
C ALA A 257 -7.61 6.36 11.25
N ARG A 258 -8.44 6.60 12.27
CA ARG A 258 -8.76 5.60 13.29
C ARG A 258 -10.25 5.28 13.26
N LEU A 259 -10.60 4.05 12.87
CA LEU A 259 -11.97 3.64 12.60
C LEU A 259 -12.38 2.45 13.46
N LYS A 260 -13.65 2.45 13.87
CA LYS A 260 -14.23 1.34 14.63
C LYS A 260 -14.90 0.35 13.68
N ILE A 261 -14.49 -0.92 13.67
CA ILE A 261 -15.10 -1.98 12.83
C ILE A 261 -16.60 -2.08 13.07
N GLY A 262 -17.04 -2.01 14.33
CA GLY A 262 -18.47 -2.05 14.64
C GLY A 262 -19.25 -0.88 14.00
N TYR A 263 -18.64 0.29 13.87
CA TYR A 263 -19.24 1.42 13.15
C TYR A 263 -19.24 1.19 11.63
N LEU A 264 -18.12 0.70 11.07
CA LEU A 264 -17.99 0.40 9.65
C LEU A 264 -19.05 -0.61 9.18
N ILE A 265 -19.19 -1.73 9.91
CA ILE A 265 -20.19 -2.76 9.64
C ILE A 265 -21.60 -2.17 9.70
N GLN A 266 -21.91 -1.39 10.74
CA GLN A 266 -23.25 -0.84 10.92
C GLN A 266 -23.62 0.19 9.86
N ASP A 267 -22.69 1.08 9.47
CA ASP A 267 -22.93 2.06 8.40
C ASP A 267 -23.20 1.37 7.06
N ALA A 268 -22.34 0.42 6.67
CA ALA A 268 -22.53 -0.35 5.43
C ALA A 268 -23.82 -1.19 5.46
N ALA A 269 -24.12 -1.85 6.57
CA ALA A 269 -25.35 -2.62 6.74
C ALA A 269 -26.60 -1.75 6.60
N THR A 270 -26.61 -0.56 7.21
CA THR A 270 -27.73 0.39 7.12
C THR A 270 -27.96 0.83 5.69
N ARG A 271 -26.89 1.15 4.94
CA ARG A 271 -26.97 1.49 3.51
C ARG A 271 -27.48 0.36 2.64
N ALA A 272 -27.19 -0.88 3.03
CA ALA A 272 -27.64 -2.09 2.35
C ALA A 272 -29.02 -2.59 2.80
N GLY A 273 -29.68 -1.93 3.77
CA GLY A 273 -30.97 -2.37 4.30
C GLY A 273 -30.90 -3.67 5.12
N ILE A 274 -29.73 -3.98 5.69
CA ILE A 274 -29.48 -5.18 6.49
C ILE A 274 -29.78 -4.88 7.97
N ALA A 275 -30.67 -5.67 8.57
CA ALA A 275 -31.12 -5.45 9.94
C ALA A 275 -30.10 -5.88 11.02
N ASP A 276 -29.48 -7.05 10.87
CA ASP A 276 -28.49 -7.57 11.83
C ASP A 276 -27.25 -8.09 11.08
N PRO A 277 -26.18 -7.28 10.96
CA PRO A 277 -25.00 -7.67 10.21
C PRO A 277 -24.13 -8.72 10.91
N TYR A 278 -24.27 -8.92 12.22
CA TYR A 278 -23.44 -9.88 12.97
C TYR A 278 -23.96 -11.32 12.86
N ARG A 279 -25.15 -11.52 12.27
CA ARG A 279 -25.69 -12.85 11.92
C ARG A 279 -25.37 -13.29 10.51
N LEU A 280 -24.72 -12.44 9.72
CA LEU A 280 -24.33 -12.76 8.36
C LEU A 280 -23.10 -13.67 8.35
N ASP A 281 -22.92 -14.39 7.25
CA ASP A 281 -21.69 -15.15 7.01
C ASP A 281 -20.45 -14.25 7.12
N PRO A 282 -19.33 -14.75 7.67
CA PRO A 282 -18.10 -13.98 7.88
C PRO A 282 -17.61 -13.24 6.63
N VAL A 283 -17.77 -13.85 5.46
CA VAL A 283 -17.41 -13.25 4.17
C VAL A 283 -18.23 -11.99 3.89
N VAL A 284 -19.52 -11.98 4.20
CA VAL A 284 -20.38 -10.81 3.96
C VAL A 284 -20.05 -9.70 4.97
N GLN A 285 -19.72 -10.05 6.22
CA GLN A 285 -19.24 -9.08 7.20
C GLN A 285 -17.95 -8.40 6.74
N ALA A 286 -16.98 -9.16 6.24
CA ALA A 286 -15.76 -8.61 5.67
C ALA A 286 -16.03 -7.72 4.44
N GLU A 287 -16.98 -8.08 3.58
CA GLU A 287 -17.42 -7.24 2.45
C GLU A 287 -18.02 -5.90 2.91
N LEU A 288 -18.79 -5.89 4.00
CA LEU A 288 -19.34 -4.66 4.58
C LEU A 288 -18.23 -3.76 5.15
N ILE A 289 -17.22 -4.34 5.81
CA ILE A 289 -16.05 -3.59 6.29
C ILE A 289 -15.31 -2.93 5.11
N VAL A 290 -15.05 -3.69 4.04
CA VAL A 290 -14.38 -3.18 2.84
C VAL A 290 -15.20 -2.09 2.15
N ASP A 291 -16.52 -2.22 2.02
CA ASP A 291 -17.38 -1.17 1.44
C ASP A 291 -17.32 0.14 2.26
N ALA A 292 -17.38 0.03 3.58
CA ALA A 292 -17.28 1.19 4.47
C ALA A 292 -15.90 1.85 4.41
N LEU A 293 -14.82 1.05 4.37
CA LEU A 293 -13.46 1.56 4.19
C LEU A 293 -13.30 2.29 2.85
N ASP A 294 -13.81 1.71 1.76
CA ASP A 294 -13.75 2.30 0.43
C ASP A 294 -14.51 3.64 0.37
N ARG A 295 -15.70 3.73 0.99
CA ARG A 295 -16.44 5.00 1.12
C ARG A 295 -15.69 6.02 1.96
N TYR A 296 -15.09 5.58 3.06
CA TYR A 296 -14.33 6.47 3.94
C TYR A 296 -13.11 7.04 3.21
N CYS A 297 -12.35 6.19 2.50
CA CYS A 297 -11.18 6.63 1.73
C CYS A 297 -11.58 7.52 0.54
N GLU A 298 -12.75 7.30 -0.08
CA GLU A 298 -13.24 8.18 -1.15
C GLU A 298 -13.48 9.60 -0.62
N ALA A 299 -14.09 9.71 0.55
CA ALA A 299 -14.34 11.00 1.21
C ALA A 299 -13.05 11.65 1.76
N HIS A 300 -11.99 10.85 1.99
CA HIS A 300 -10.72 11.28 2.58
C HIS A 300 -9.54 10.85 1.70
N HIS A 301 -9.57 11.25 0.42
CA HIS A 301 -8.62 10.85 -0.62
C HIS A 301 -7.15 11.20 -0.35
N PHE A 302 -6.86 12.02 0.67
CA PHE A 302 -5.51 12.37 1.10
C PHE A 302 -4.89 11.34 2.07
N LEU A 303 -5.67 10.36 2.53
CA LEU A 303 -5.18 9.30 3.42
C LEU A 303 -4.43 8.24 2.65
N ASP A 304 -3.26 7.87 3.16
CA ASP A 304 -2.48 6.71 2.72
C ASP A 304 -2.61 5.51 3.68
N SER A 305 -3.13 5.74 4.90
CA SER A 305 -3.09 4.78 6.00
C SER A 305 -4.33 4.86 6.90
N VAL A 306 -4.88 3.70 7.26
CA VAL A 306 -6.05 3.57 8.12
C VAL A 306 -5.79 2.51 9.20
N SER A 307 -6.23 2.77 10.42
CA SER A 307 -6.28 1.78 11.50
C SER A 307 -7.73 1.39 11.78
N VAL A 308 -8.00 0.09 11.88
CA VAL A 308 -9.33 -0.44 12.19
C VAL A 308 -9.31 -1.23 13.50
N GLU A 309 -10.31 -0.99 14.36
CA GLU A 309 -10.40 -1.68 15.65
C GLU A 309 -11.85 -1.84 16.16
N SER A 310 -12.17 -2.77 17.04
CA SER A 310 -11.36 -3.92 17.44
C SER A 310 -11.75 -5.11 16.57
N LEU A 311 -10.74 -5.83 16.07
CA LEU A 311 -10.98 -7.18 15.56
C LEU A 311 -11.48 -8.05 16.72
N HIS A 312 -12.61 -8.71 16.53
CA HIS A 312 -13.31 -9.42 17.59
C HIS A 312 -13.97 -10.73 17.14
N ASP A 313 -13.79 -11.10 15.88
CA ASP A 313 -14.30 -12.33 15.29
C ASP A 313 -13.23 -12.93 14.37
N PHE A 314 -12.88 -14.20 14.59
CA PHE A 314 -11.77 -14.86 13.88
C PHE A 314 -12.06 -15.04 12.39
N ASP A 315 -13.23 -15.60 12.06
CA ASP A 315 -13.57 -15.98 10.69
C ASP A 315 -13.75 -14.75 9.80
N SER A 316 -14.37 -13.68 10.33
CA SER A 316 -14.52 -12.41 9.62
C SER A 316 -13.16 -11.73 9.40
N THR A 317 -12.24 -11.85 10.37
CA THR A 317 -10.86 -11.35 10.24
C THR A 317 -10.09 -12.12 9.15
N ALA A 318 -10.24 -13.44 9.09
CA ALA A 318 -9.60 -14.27 8.06
C ALA A 318 -10.11 -13.92 6.66
N GLU A 319 -11.42 -13.69 6.50
CA GLU A 319 -11.99 -13.23 5.23
C GLU A 319 -11.52 -11.82 4.86
N LEU A 320 -11.42 -10.90 5.82
CA LEU A 320 -10.88 -9.57 5.61
C LEU A 320 -9.42 -9.63 5.12
N ALA A 321 -8.60 -10.49 5.73
CA ALA A 321 -7.21 -10.71 5.32
C ALA A 321 -7.12 -11.26 3.89
N ARG A 322 -8.00 -12.19 3.52
CA ARG A 322 -8.08 -12.72 2.15
C ARG A 322 -8.51 -11.64 1.13
N MET A 323 -9.39 -10.72 1.52
CA MET A 323 -9.89 -9.66 0.63
C MET A 323 -8.87 -8.55 0.37
N LEU A 324 -8.17 -8.10 1.41
CA LEU A 324 -7.20 -7.01 1.34
C LEU A 324 -5.78 -7.48 0.99
N GLY A 325 -5.44 -8.73 1.29
CA GLY A 325 -4.11 -9.30 1.06
C GLY A 325 -3.02 -8.44 1.68
N SER A 326 -2.01 -8.05 0.89
CA SER A 326 -0.88 -7.24 1.35
C SER A 326 -1.24 -5.81 1.76
N GLN A 327 -2.45 -5.33 1.45
CA GLN A 327 -2.92 -4.03 1.96
C GLN A 327 -3.28 -4.09 3.45
N LEU A 328 -3.43 -5.28 4.04
CA LEU A 328 -3.76 -5.45 5.45
C LEU A 328 -2.55 -5.91 6.26
N THR A 329 -2.32 -5.27 7.40
CA THR A 329 -1.50 -5.82 8.49
C THR A 329 -2.35 -5.99 9.74
N ILE A 330 -2.44 -7.22 10.23
CA ILE A 330 -3.09 -7.57 11.48
C ILE A 330 -2.04 -7.52 12.60
N ALA A 331 -2.26 -6.62 13.56
CA ALA A 331 -1.49 -6.51 14.79
C ALA A 331 -2.34 -7.01 15.97
N TYR A 332 -1.90 -8.06 16.64
CA TYR A 332 -2.53 -8.57 17.85
C TYR A 332 -1.77 -8.09 19.09
N LEU A 333 -2.46 -7.35 19.96
CA LEU A 333 -1.89 -6.94 21.25
C LEU A 333 -2.11 -8.04 22.29
N ASP A 334 -1.01 -8.69 22.67
CA ASP A 334 -0.99 -9.76 23.66
C ASP A 334 -0.61 -9.20 25.04
N VAL A 335 -1.45 -9.46 26.03
CA VAL A 335 -1.30 -8.93 27.39
C VAL A 335 -1.87 -9.96 28.37
N PHE A 336 -1.11 -10.25 29.42
CA PHE A 336 -1.52 -11.21 30.44
C PHE A 336 -2.82 -10.77 31.12
N ALA A 337 -3.68 -11.76 31.42
CA ALA A 337 -4.99 -11.52 32.04
C ALA A 337 -4.90 -10.70 33.34
N ALA A 338 -3.85 -10.92 34.15
CA ALA A 338 -3.62 -10.16 35.38
C ALA A 338 -3.39 -8.66 35.13
N VAL A 339 -2.62 -8.30 34.11
CA VAL A 339 -2.37 -6.91 33.73
C VAL A 339 -3.63 -6.28 33.14
N ARG A 340 -4.37 -7.01 32.30
CA ARG A 340 -5.67 -6.54 31.74
C ARG A 340 -6.69 -6.28 32.84
N ALA A 341 -6.76 -7.16 33.84
CA ALA A 341 -7.62 -6.99 35.01
C ALA A 341 -7.27 -5.75 35.84
N GLN A 342 -5.98 -5.41 35.97
CA GLN A 342 -5.53 -4.19 36.65
C GLN A 342 -5.86 -2.92 35.87
N ARG A 343 -5.83 -2.97 34.54
CA ARG A 343 -6.17 -1.85 33.65
C ARG A 343 -7.67 -1.57 33.58
N GLY A 344 -8.51 -2.58 33.88
CA GLY A 344 -9.96 -2.47 33.80
C GLY A 344 -10.56 -1.49 34.80
N THR A 345 -11.19 -0.43 34.31
CA THR A 345 -11.82 0.60 35.16
C THR A 345 -13.07 0.10 35.91
N ALA A 346 -13.76 -0.89 35.36
CA ALA A 346 -14.92 -1.56 35.98
C ALA A 346 -14.53 -2.78 36.84
N GLY A 347 -13.23 -3.02 37.03
CA GLY A 347 -12.69 -4.11 37.83
C GLY A 347 -12.47 -5.44 37.07
N ALA A 348 -11.76 -6.35 37.72
CA ALA A 348 -11.28 -7.60 37.11
C ALA A 348 -12.39 -8.53 36.58
N ARG A 349 -13.55 -8.59 37.27
CA ARG A 349 -14.67 -9.46 36.87
C ARG A 349 -15.29 -9.03 35.54
N ASP A 350 -15.51 -7.73 35.35
CA ASP A 350 -16.04 -7.18 34.10
C ASP A 350 -15.12 -7.51 32.90
N VAL A 351 -13.79 -7.43 33.10
CA VAL A 351 -12.83 -7.82 32.05
C VAL A 351 -12.98 -9.30 31.70
N ALA A 352 -13.09 -10.18 32.71
CA ALA A 352 -13.28 -11.61 32.52
C ALA A 352 -14.59 -11.93 31.78
N ASP A 353 -15.71 -11.31 32.17
CA ASP A 353 -17.01 -11.54 31.53
C ASP A 353 -17.00 -11.11 30.06
N ARG A 354 -16.40 -9.95 29.75
CA ARG A 354 -16.22 -9.48 28.37
C ARG A 354 -15.30 -10.39 27.56
N ASP A 355 -14.28 -10.98 28.19
CA ASP A 355 -13.37 -11.89 27.53
C ASP A 355 -14.03 -13.22 27.17
N VAL A 356 -14.93 -13.75 27.98
CA VAL A 356 -15.70 -14.97 27.65
C VAL A 356 -16.44 -14.77 26.32
N VAL A 357 -17.13 -13.64 26.15
CA VAL A 357 -17.85 -13.32 24.91
C VAL A 357 -16.89 -13.18 23.72
N LYS A 358 -15.71 -12.57 23.93
CA LYS A 358 -14.71 -12.39 22.87
C LYS A 358 -14.04 -13.71 22.46
N SER A 359 -13.71 -14.56 23.41
CA SER A 359 -13.17 -15.89 23.15
C SER A 359 -14.18 -16.78 22.44
N ALA A 360 -15.48 -16.66 22.75
CA ALA A 360 -16.53 -17.38 22.02
C ALA A 360 -16.58 -17.01 20.52
N ARG A 361 -16.20 -15.78 20.17
CA ARG A 361 -16.04 -15.30 18.78
C ARG A 361 -14.65 -15.57 18.19
N GLY A 362 -13.74 -16.18 18.96
CA GLY A 362 -12.37 -16.48 18.56
C GLY A 362 -11.45 -15.26 18.51
N ALA A 363 -11.73 -14.19 19.24
CA ALA A 363 -10.87 -13.00 19.26
C ALA A 363 -9.42 -13.33 19.69
N ASP A 364 -9.23 -14.30 20.59
CA ASP A 364 -7.94 -14.84 21.02
C ASP A 364 -7.21 -15.58 19.90
N LYS A 365 -7.94 -16.29 19.04
CA LYS A 365 -7.38 -17.04 17.91
C LYS A 365 -6.82 -16.13 16.81
N ILE A 366 -7.17 -14.84 16.78
CA ILE A 366 -6.65 -13.86 15.81
C ILE A 366 -5.13 -13.76 15.89
N ALA A 367 -4.54 -14.01 17.07
CA ALA A 367 -3.09 -14.07 17.22
C ALA A 367 -2.43 -15.07 16.23
N SER A 368 -3.11 -16.15 15.85
CA SER A 368 -2.58 -17.17 14.94
C SER A 368 -2.48 -16.73 13.47
N ILE A 369 -3.23 -15.69 13.07
CA ILE A 369 -3.24 -15.13 11.71
C ILE A 369 -2.66 -13.71 11.66
N ALA A 370 -2.22 -13.18 12.80
CA ALA A 370 -1.61 -11.86 12.90
C ALA A 370 -0.21 -11.87 12.30
N GLN A 371 0.13 -10.84 11.52
CA GLN A 371 1.49 -10.65 11.04
C GLN A 371 2.40 -10.17 12.18
N GLU A 372 1.84 -9.41 13.13
CA GLU A 372 2.55 -8.91 14.30
C GLU A 372 1.80 -9.28 15.57
N VAL A 373 2.48 -9.98 16.48
CA VAL A 373 2.00 -10.22 17.86
C VAL A 373 2.87 -9.40 18.79
N ILE A 374 2.27 -8.38 19.41
CA ILE A 374 2.98 -7.40 20.24
C ILE A 374 2.61 -7.63 21.70
N GLY A 375 3.60 -8.05 22.49
CA GLY A 375 3.50 -8.05 23.95
C GLY A 375 3.34 -6.61 24.46
N ASN A 376 2.31 -6.36 25.26
CA ASN A 376 2.00 -5.04 25.81
C ASN A 376 1.81 -5.08 27.34
N ASP A 377 2.55 -5.96 28.00
CA ASP A 377 2.70 -6.01 29.46
C ASP A 377 3.77 -5.02 29.97
N GLY A 378 4.73 -4.67 29.11
CA GLY A 378 5.88 -3.84 29.43
C GLY A 378 5.63 -2.32 29.34
N PRO A 379 6.72 -1.52 29.32
CA PRO A 379 6.66 -0.08 29.19
C PRO A 379 6.00 0.36 27.87
N ARG A 380 5.28 1.48 27.93
CA ARG A 380 4.63 2.10 26.76
C ARG A 380 5.59 2.34 25.59
N LEU A 381 6.84 2.72 25.87
CA LEU A 381 7.85 2.97 24.84
C LEU A 381 8.10 1.75 23.94
N GLU A 382 8.04 0.53 24.48
CA GLU A 382 8.24 -0.68 23.68
C GLU A 382 7.10 -0.89 22.68
N LEU A 383 5.85 -0.68 23.11
CA LEU A 383 4.68 -0.69 22.22
C LEU A 383 4.82 0.37 21.13
N GLU A 384 5.16 1.60 21.50
CA GLU A 384 5.33 2.71 20.56
C GLU A 384 6.40 2.40 19.51
N ARG A 385 7.55 1.83 19.90
CA ARG A 385 8.60 1.43 18.94
C ARG A 385 8.20 0.29 18.02
N ARG A 386 7.33 -0.62 18.45
CA ARG A 386 6.76 -1.66 17.59
C ARG A 386 5.79 -1.06 16.58
N LEU A 387 4.94 -0.13 17.02
CA LEU A 387 4.00 0.60 16.15
C LEU A 387 4.73 1.50 15.15
N ASP A 388 5.79 2.19 15.57
CA ASP A 388 6.65 2.98 14.69
C ASP A 388 7.20 2.12 13.56
N ARG A 389 7.78 0.96 13.89
CA ARG A 389 8.32 0.03 12.89
C ARG A 389 7.24 -0.42 11.90
N MET A 390 6.06 -0.76 12.39
CA MET A 390 4.95 -1.20 11.53
C MET A 390 4.49 -0.09 10.58
N ALA A 391 4.28 1.12 11.09
CA ALA A 391 3.84 2.26 10.30
C ALA A 391 4.90 2.67 9.27
N LEU A 392 6.17 2.71 9.67
CA LEU A 392 7.27 3.11 8.81
C LEU A 392 7.65 2.04 7.80
N ALA A 393 7.44 0.73 8.05
CA ALA A 393 7.76 -0.31 7.07
C ALA A 393 7.03 -0.13 5.72
N HIS A 394 5.86 0.51 5.73
CA HIS A 394 5.14 0.84 4.52
C HIS A 394 5.64 2.13 3.85
N LYS A 395 5.96 3.16 4.65
CA LYS A 395 6.41 4.47 4.14
C LYS A 395 7.88 4.48 3.73
N TRP A 396 8.72 3.68 4.40
CA TRP A 396 10.16 3.62 4.22
C TRP A 396 10.53 2.25 3.63
N PRO A 397 10.45 2.08 2.30
CA PRO A 397 10.80 0.82 1.66
C PRO A 397 12.25 0.44 1.98
N GLU A 398 12.51 -0.87 2.09
CA GLU A 398 13.88 -1.34 2.27
C GLU A 398 14.66 -1.22 0.95
N HIS A 399 15.82 -0.57 1.01
CA HIS A 399 16.75 -0.42 -0.09
C HIS A 399 18.06 -1.16 0.18
N ARG A 400 18.65 -1.76 -0.86
CA ARG A 400 19.97 -2.40 -0.80
C ARG A 400 21.03 -1.39 -1.26
N PRO A 401 21.86 -0.84 -0.37
CA PRO A 401 22.82 0.19 -0.74
C PRO A 401 23.85 -0.34 -1.74
N SER A 402 24.23 0.50 -2.70
CA SER A 402 25.45 0.30 -3.49
C SER A 402 26.69 0.68 -2.67
N THR A 403 27.87 0.29 -3.13
CA THR A 403 29.14 0.66 -2.48
C THR A 403 30.10 1.33 -3.45
N MET A 404 31.02 2.13 -2.91
CA MET A 404 32.09 2.80 -3.64
C MET A 404 33.45 2.58 -2.96
N PRO A 405 34.57 2.57 -3.69
CA PRO A 405 35.89 2.51 -3.09
C PRO A 405 36.25 3.83 -2.39
N VAL A 406 37.16 3.77 -1.42
CA VAL A 406 37.58 4.93 -0.60
C VAL A 406 38.13 6.09 -1.45
N ASN A 407 38.97 5.77 -2.43
CA ASN A 407 39.60 6.76 -3.31
C ASN A 407 38.62 7.55 -4.18
N ALA A 408 37.38 7.08 -4.34
CA ALA A 408 36.36 7.80 -5.07
C ALA A 408 35.75 8.96 -4.27
N LEU A 409 36.06 9.09 -2.96
CA LEU A 409 35.63 10.22 -2.14
C LEU A 409 36.42 11.51 -2.44
N GLY A 410 37.64 11.40 -2.98
CA GLY A 410 38.53 12.54 -3.22
C GLY A 410 38.96 13.23 -1.93
N LEU A 411 39.33 12.44 -0.91
CA LEU A 411 39.82 12.96 0.37
C LEU A 411 41.34 13.16 0.32
N PRO A 412 41.93 13.93 1.25
CA PRO A 412 43.37 13.92 1.45
C PRO A 412 43.91 12.50 1.65
N VAL A 413 45.05 12.19 1.04
CA VAL A 413 45.65 10.83 1.00
C VAL A 413 45.77 10.18 2.38
N HIS A 414 46.09 10.94 3.43
CA HIS A 414 46.18 10.40 4.79
C HIS A 414 44.81 9.95 5.34
N LEU A 415 43.72 10.67 5.02
CA LEU A 415 42.36 10.28 5.40
C LEU A 415 41.85 9.11 4.58
N GLU A 416 42.22 9.01 3.31
CA GLU A 416 41.92 7.83 2.48
C GLU A 416 42.63 6.59 3.03
N SER A 417 43.89 6.74 3.46
CA SER A 417 44.66 5.66 4.09
C SER A 417 44.02 5.22 5.41
N TYR A 418 43.68 6.19 6.28
CA TYR A 418 42.96 5.92 7.52
C TYR A 418 41.63 5.17 7.30
N LEU A 419 40.80 5.62 6.35
CA LEU A 419 39.52 4.98 6.05
C LEU A 419 39.67 3.57 5.46
N SER A 420 40.72 3.34 4.66
CA SER A 420 41.00 2.03 4.10
C SER A 420 41.40 1.04 5.20
N GLU A 421 42.32 1.43 6.08
CA GLU A 421 42.74 0.61 7.22
C GLU A 421 41.58 0.38 8.21
N LEU A 422 40.77 1.42 8.46
CA LEU A 422 39.58 1.31 9.30
C LEU A 422 38.58 0.30 8.71
N LEU A 423 38.32 0.36 7.41
CA LEU A 423 37.45 -0.60 6.73
C LEU A 423 38.00 -2.02 6.85
N ASP A 424 39.26 -2.25 6.50
CA ASP A 424 39.89 -3.58 6.54
C ASP A 424 39.78 -4.22 7.94
N ARG A 425 40.00 -3.45 9.01
CA ARG A 425 39.86 -3.95 10.39
C ARG A 425 38.41 -4.17 10.83
N LEU A 426 37.46 -3.38 10.33
CA LEU A 426 36.04 -3.51 10.69
C LEU A 426 35.30 -4.55 9.85
N THR A 427 35.78 -4.85 8.64
CA THR A 427 35.07 -5.69 7.64
C THR A 427 35.82 -6.96 7.27
N GLY A 428 36.74 -7.42 8.13
CA GLY A 428 37.43 -8.70 7.97
C GLY A 428 36.48 -9.93 7.96
N PRO A 429 37.00 -11.16 8.10
CA PRO A 429 36.20 -12.39 7.98
C PRO A 429 34.99 -12.47 8.91
N SER A 430 35.05 -11.78 10.05
CA SER A 430 33.93 -11.56 10.98
C SER A 430 33.68 -10.06 11.11
N PRO A 431 32.82 -9.47 10.25
CA PRO A 431 32.56 -8.03 10.27
C PRO A 431 31.98 -7.56 11.61
N LEU A 432 32.49 -6.43 12.10
CA LEU A 432 31.98 -5.73 13.29
C LEU A 432 30.86 -4.73 12.96
N ILE A 433 30.68 -4.45 11.69
CA ILE A 433 29.72 -3.47 11.18
C ILE A 433 28.87 -4.11 10.10
N ASP A 434 27.73 -3.50 9.84
CA ASP A 434 26.83 -3.83 8.73
C ASP A 434 26.97 -2.84 7.58
N LEU A 435 27.33 -1.59 7.88
CA LEU A 435 27.52 -0.53 6.90
C LEU A 435 28.46 0.54 7.42
N LEU A 436 29.27 1.11 6.55
CA LEU A 436 30.04 2.33 6.81
C LEU A 436 29.90 3.29 5.63
N ALA A 437 29.50 4.53 5.92
CA ALA A 437 29.43 5.62 4.96
C ALA A 437 30.11 6.86 5.52
N VAL A 438 30.87 7.58 4.70
CA VAL A 438 31.36 8.93 5.04
C VAL A 438 30.21 9.90 4.78
N THR A 439 29.94 10.82 5.70
CA THR A 439 28.87 11.82 5.56
C THR A 439 29.44 13.25 5.55
N GLY A 440 28.57 14.25 5.44
CA GLY A 440 29.00 15.65 5.45
C GLY A 440 29.87 16.03 4.24
N SER A 441 30.80 16.97 4.43
CA SER A 441 31.65 17.50 3.35
C SER A 441 32.61 16.47 2.76
N GLY A 442 33.01 15.47 3.55
CA GLY A 442 33.93 14.42 3.10
C GLY A 442 33.31 13.45 2.10
N ALA A 443 31.99 13.25 2.16
CA ALA A 443 31.27 12.32 1.30
C ALA A 443 31.23 12.70 -0.18
N ARG A 444 31.53 13.96 -0.51
CA ARG A 444 31.31 14.54 -1.85
C ARG A 444 32.52 15.32 -2.38
N GLY A 445 33.73 15.01 -1.90
CA GLY A 445 34.97 15.67 -2.33
C GLY A 445 35.03 17.18 -2.03
N LYS A 446 34.33 17.64 -0.99
CA LYS A 446 34.31 19.05 -0.55
C LYS A 446 34.97 19.24 0.81
N TYR A 447 35.82 18.29 1.23
CA TYR A 447 36.57 18.37 2.47
C TYR A 447 37.50 19.60 2.44
N GLN A 448 37.50 20.36 3.54
CA GLN A 448 38.38 21.52 3.72
C GLN A 448 39.19 21.35 5.00
N HIS A 449 40.51 21.42 4.88
CA HIS A 449 41.41 21.34 6.02
C HIS A 449 41.05 22.42 7.07
N ASP A 450 41.13 22.07 8.35
CA ASP A 450 40.75 22.89 9.52
C ASP A 450 39.27 23.32 9.64
N TRP A 451 38.45 23.07 8.61
CA TRP A 451 37.02 23.44 8.58
C TRP A 451 36.06 22.25 8.55
N SER A 452 36.56 21.09 8.12
CA SER A 452 35.81 19.85 7.98
C SER A 452 36.25 18.82 9.01
N ASP A 453 35.27 18.28 9.72
CA ASP A 453 35.42 17.04 10.48
C ASP A 453 35.30 15.85 9.51
N LEU A 454 35.86 14.69 9.87
CA LEU A 454 35.58 13.43 9.17
C LEU A 454 34.34 12.80 9.79
N ASP A 455 33.17 13.04 9.21
CA ASP A 455 31.92 12.46 9.69
C ASP A 455 31.72 11.05 9.11
N VAL A 456 31.55 10.05 9.96
CA VAL A 456 31.32 8.66 9.56
C VAL A 456 30.02 8.15 10.18
N PHE A 457 29.17 7.58 9.34
CA PHE A 457 27.94 6.91 9.71
C PHE A 457 28.15 5.39 9.64
N VAL A 458 27.83 4.70 10.73
CA VAL A 458 27.99 3.25 10.86
C VAL A 458 26.68 2.62 11.29
N VAL A 459 26.32 1.51 10.66
CA VAL A 459 25.30 0.58 11.19
C VAL A 459 26.02 -0.60 11.82
N ALA A 460 25.77 -0.88 13.09
CA ALA A 460 26.39 -1.99 13.83
C ALA A 460 25.50 -2.49 14.97
N GLY A 461 25.70 -3.75 15.37
CA GLY A 461 25.08 -4.30 16.58
C GLY A 461 25.77 -3.82 17.86
N VAL A 462 25.02 -3.75 18.96
CA VAL A 462 25.54 -3.30 20.28
C VAL A 462 26.75 -4.13 20.74
N ASP A 463 26.74 -5.44 20.47
CA ASP A 463 27.81 -6.35 20.85
C ASP A 463 29.15 -6.04 20.15
N SER A 464 29.12 -5.31 19.03
CA SER A 464 30.31 -4.97 18.25
C SER A 464 31.04 -3.73 18.75
N LEU A 465 30.43 -2.94 19.64
CA LEU A 465 30.99 -1.67 20.12
C LEU A 465 32.35 -1.84 20.81
N GLY A 466 32.55 -2.92 21.58
CA GLY A 466 33.83 -3.21 22.23
C GLY A 466 34.95 -3.55 21.23
N GLY A 467 34.62 -4.17 20.10
CA GLY A 467 35.56 -4.39 18.99
C GLY A 467 35.89 -3.10 18.27
N MET A 468 34.87 -2.34 17.88
CA MET A 468 35.03 -1.06 17.18
C MET A 468 35.87 -0.07 18.00
N ARG A 469 35.64 0.03 19.31
CA ARG A 469 36.41 0.91 20.19
C ARG A 469 37.91 0.58 20.18
N ARG A 470 38.28 -0.71 20.15
CA ARG A 470 39.68 -1.13 20.09
C ARG A 470 40.30 -0.70 18.76
N VAL A 471 39.64 -0.99 17.64
CA VAL A 471 40.10 -0.60 16.31
C VAL A 471 40.30 0.92 16.20
N LEU A 472 39.35 1.72 16.69
CA LEU A 472 39.44 3.18 16.67
C LEU A 472 40.59 3.72 17.53
N ALA A 473 40.82 3.13 18.70
CA ALA A 473 41.92 3.51 19.58
C ALA A 473 43.28 3.21 18.93
N ASP A 474 43.41 2.06 18.26
CA ASP A 474 44.65 1.68 17.58
C ASP A 474 44.97 2.59 16.39
N LEU A 475 43.94 3.19 15.75
CA LEU A 475 44.09 4.05 14.57
C LEU A 475 44.07 5.55 14.89
N GLU A 476 43.94 5.96 16.16
CA GLU A 476 43.75 7.36 16.54
C GLU A 476 44.89 8.27 16.03
N ALA A 477 46.13 7.79 16.10
CA ALA A 477 47.30 8.54 15.64
C ALA A 477 47.30 8.77 14.12
N GLU A 478 46.69 7.87 13.34
CA GLU A 478 46.66 7.92 11.88
C GLU A 478 45.68 8.98 11.34
N LEU A 479 44.73 9.43 12.18
CA LEU A 479 43.76 10.46 11.84
C LEU A 479 44.40 11.87 11.71
N GLY A 480 45.65 12.04 12.19
CA GLY A 480 46.44 13.25 11.93
C GLY A 480 45.88 14.53 12.56
N GLY A 481 45.18 14.42 13.68
CA GLY A 481 44.58 15.57 14.38
C GLY A 481 43.24 16.05 13.81
N VAL A 482 42.72 15.42 12.75
CA VAL A 482 41.36 15.66 12.25
C VAL A 482 40.36 15.09 13.26
N LYS A 483 39.25 15.79 13.49
CA LYS A 483 38.18 15.29 14.37
C LYS A 483 37.32 14.24 13.65
N LEU A 484 37.14 13.07 14.27
CA LEU A 484 36.21 12.04 13.80
C LEU A 484 34.81 12.25 14.40
N GLY A 485 33.83 12.56 13.56
CA GLY A 485 32.42 12.58 13.91
C GLY A 485 31.78 11.21 13.68
N LEU A 486 31.84 10.31 14.64
CA LEU A 486 31.28 8.95 14.50
C LEU A 486 29.83 8.89 14.99
N THR A 487 28.91 8.48 14.10
CA THR A 487 27.53 8.13 14.45
C THR A 487 27.32 6.63 14.24
N VAL A 488 26.89 5.93 15.30
CA VAL A 488 26.61 4.49 15.24
C VAL A 488 25.13 4.26 15.52
N LEU A 489 24.45 3.53 14.63
CA LEU A 489 23.07 3.08 14.81
C LEU A 489 22.96 1.56 14.69
N THR A 490 21.96 1.00 15.33
CA THR A 490 21.52 -0.37 15.06
C THR A 490 20.53 -0.42 13.89
N ARG A 491 20.44 -1.57 13.21
CA ARG A 491 19.39 -1.81 12.21
C ARG A 491 17.98 -1.60 12.80
N ALA A 492 17.80 -1.92 14.08
CA ALA A 492 16.51 -1.79 14.76
C ALA A 492 16.11 -0.32 14.96
N GLU A 493 17.05 0.56 15.27
CA GLU A 493 16.81 2.00 15.36
C GLU A 493 16.45 2.59 14.00
N CYS A 494 17.17 2.20 12.94
CA CYS A 494 16.84 2.61 11.58
C CYS A 494 15.41 2.22 11.21
N ARG A 495 15.02 0.95 11.45
CA ARG A 495 13.68 0.42 11.12
C ARG A 495 12.55 1.02 11.95
N ALA A 496 12.83 1.42 13.20
CA ALA A 496 11.85 2.07 14.06
C ALA A 496 11.81 3.60 13.86
N GLY A 497 12.61 4.16 12.94
CA GLY A 497 12.75 5.61 12.80
C GLY A 497 13.19 6.31 14.08
N ALA A 498 13.86 5.59 15.00
CA ALA A 498 14.35 6.11 16.27
C ALA A 498 15.66 6.89 16.06
N VAL A 499 15.64 7.85 15.15
CA VAL A 499 16.80 8.56 14.64
C VAL A 499 16.53 10.07 14.59
N THR A 500 17.58 10.88 14.60
CA THR A 500 17.44 12.33 14.43
C THR A 500 17.10 12.67 12.98
N SER A 501 16.52 13.85 12.74
CA SER A 501 16.31 14.45 11.42
C SER A 501 17.54 14.37 10.50
N ARG A 502 18.73 14.68 11.02
CA ARG A 502 20.00 14.53 10.28
C ARG A 502 20.23 13.11 9.79
N LEU A 503 19.86 12.11 10.60
CA LEU A 503 20.03 10.69 10.26
C LEU A 503 18.92 10.18 9.34
N VAL A 504 17.69 10.70 9.44
CA VAL A 504 16.65 10.48 8.42
C VAL A 504 17.16 10.92 7.05
N HIS A 505 17.74 12.12 6.97
CA HIS A 505 18.33 12.64 5.74
C HIS A 505 19.47 11.75 5.20
N VAL A 506 20.34 11.23 6.08
CA VAL A 506 21.40 10.28 5.68
C VAL A 506 20.80 8.99 5.10
N LEU A 507 19.76 8.43 5.72
CA LEU A 507 19.08 7.23 5.20
C LEU A 507 18.40 7.52 3.85
N ALA A 508 17.75 8.67 3.69
CA ALA A 508 17.13 9.09 2.43
C ALA A 508 18.16 9.24 1.30
N LEU A 509 19.33 9.83 1.60
CA LEU A 509 20.43 9.93 0.64
C LEU A 509 21.01 8.56 0.26
N ILE A 510 21.13 7.63 1.21
CA ILE A 510 21.57 6.26 0.91
C ILE A 510 20.54 5.56 0.01
N GLY A 511 19.25 5.67 0.34
CA GLY A 511 18.17 5.04 -0.41
C GLY A 511 18.01 5.58 -1.85
N SER A 512 18.29 6.86 -2.06
CA SER A 512 18.26 7.50 -3.39
C SER A 512 19.58 7.35 -4.17
N GLY A 513 20.64 6.81 -3.56
CA GLY A 513 21.99 6.77 -4.12
C GLY A 513 22.73 8.12 -4.10
N GLY A 514 22.16 9.17 -3.51
CA GLY A 514 22.81 10.47 -3.30
C GLY A 514 23.94 10.44 -2.25
N LEU A 515 24.02 9.38 -1.47
CA LEU A 515 25.15 9.03 -0.60
C LEU A 515 25.47 7.54 -0.77
N VAL A 516 26.69 7.22 -1.22
CA VAL A 516 27.10 5.84 -1.46
C VAL A 516 28.02 5.38 -0.32
N PRO A 517 27.64 4.34 0.46
CA PRO A 517 28.50 3.75 1.46
C PRO A 517 29.84 3.24 0.92
N LEU A 518 30.86 3.20 1.77
CA LEU A 518 32.14 2.58 1.42
C LEU A 518 32.08 1.06 1.51
N TRP A 519 31.28 0.57 2.45
CA TRP A 519 31.07 -0.87 2.63
C TRP A 519 29.67 -1.17 3.15
N CYS A 520 29.15 -2.33 2.76
CA CYS A 520 27.82 -2.82 3.11
C CYS A 520 27.87 -4.35 3.21
N ALA A 521 27.35 -4.91 4.30
CA ALA A 521 27.27 -6.36 4.49
C ALA A 521 26.38 -7.00 3.42
N ALA A 522 26.75 -8.21 2.98
CA ALA A 522 25.99 -8.92 1.95
C ALA A 522 24.52 -9.11 2.37
N GLY A 523 23.61 -8.67 1.51
CA GLY A 523 22.17 -8.77 1.75
C GLY A 523 21.60 -7.77 2.77
N LEU A 524 22.40 -6.81 3.25
CA LEU A 524 21.85 -5.72 4.05
C LEU A 524 20.81 -4.95 3.24
N ALA A 525 19.67 -4.72 3.87
CA ALA A 525 18.67 -3.78 3.42
C ALA A 525 18.39 -2.80 4.56
N LEU A 526 18.31 -1.51 4.24
CA LEU A 526 18.01 -0.43 5.17
C LEU A 526 16.74 0.28 4.74
N PRO A 527 15.93 0.77 5.70
CA PRO A 527 14.79 1.61 5.35
C PRO A 527 15.27 2.90 4.68
N ALA A 528 14.60 3.28 3.60
CA ALA A 528 14.84 4.51 2.86
C ALA A 528 13.65 5.46 3.04
N PRO A 529 13.76 6.48 3.90
CA PRO A 529 12.75 7.52 4.02
C PRO A 529 12.49 8.21 2.69
N ASP A 530 11.22 8.51 2.40
CA ASP A 530 10.83 9.32 1.26
C ASP A 530 11.20 10.80 1.46
N THR A 531 11.10 11.57 0.37
CA THR A 531 11.45 13.00 0.36
C THR A 531 10.53 13.81 1.26
N ASP A 532 9.25 13.48 1.32
CA ASP A 532 8.27 14.21 2.14
C ASP A 532 8.58 14.03 3.62
N THR A 533 8.92 12.81 4.05
CA THR A 533 9.35 12.53 5.42
C THR A 533 10.63 13.29 5.77
N ASP A 534 11.64 13.28 4.88
CA ASP A 534 12.90 14.02 5.10
C ASP A 534 12.66 15.54 5.27
N ILE A 535 11.78 16.11 4.43
CA ILE A 535 11.39 17.53 4.52
C ILE A 535 10.68 17.82 5.84
N ASP A 536 9.69 17.02 6.22
CA ASP A 536 8.89 17.23 7.42
C ASP A 536 9.73 17.17 8.71
N VAL A 537 10.63 16.17 8.84
CA VAL A 537 11.49 16.08 10.02
C VAL A 537 12.52 17.21 10.09
N SER A 538 12.91 17.75 8.93
CA SER A 538 13.87 18.86 8.83
C SER A 538 13.31 20.19 9.35
N LEU A 539 11.98 20.34 9.42
CA LEU A 539 11.35 21.56 9.92
C LEU A 539 11.78 21.90 11.35
N ARG A 540 11.85 20.89 12.23
CA ARG A 540 12.26 21.08 13.64
C ARG A 540 13.69 21.61 13.75
N ASP A 541 14.59 21.07 12.95
CA ASP A 541 15.97 21.56 12.88
C ASP A 541 16.05 22.98 12.32
N GLY A 542 15.20 23.32 11.35
CA GLY A 542 15.10 24.68 10.81
C GLY A 542 14.69 25.68 11.89
N ILE A 543 13.70 25.33 12.72
CA ILE A 543 13.29 26.15 13.87
C ILE A 543 14.45 26.32 14.86
N GLN A 544 15.14 25.23 15.22
CA GLN A 544 16.27 25.30 16.15
C GLN A 544 17.44 26.11 15.56
N ALA A 545 17.76 25.94 14.28
CA ALA A 545 18.79 26.71 13.60
C ALA A 545 18.46 28.21 13.59
N ALA A 546 17.20 28.59 13.33
CA ALA A 546 16.77 29.98 13.39
C ALA A 546 16.86 30.56 14.81
N ILE A 547 16.53 29.78 15.86
CA ILE A 547 16.71 30.19 17.26
C ILE A 547 18.20 30.40 17.58
N GLU A 548 19.04 29.46 17.15
CA GLU A 548 20.48 29.51 17.41
C GLU A 548 21.17 30.66 16.67
N ILE A 549 20.79 30.97 15.43
CA ILE A 549 21.27 32.17 14.72
C ILE A 549 20.97 33.42 15.55
N ARG A 550 19.74 33.58 16.05
CA ARG A 550 19.38 34.73 16.91
C ARG A 550 20.23 34.74 18.18
N ARG A 551 20.44 33.59 18.82
CA ARG A 551 21.27 33.48 20.02
C ARG A 551 22.70 33.93 19.76
N GLN A 552 23.30 33.49 18.65
CA GLN A 552 24.66 33.88 18.27
C GLN A 552 24.76 35.38 17.96
N LEU A 553 23.82 35.93 17.18
CA LEU A 553 23.78 37.36 16.85
C LEU A 553 23.62 38.27 18.08
N LEU A 554 22.98 37.78 19.14
CA LEU A 554 22.85 38.51 20.41
C LEU A 554 24.11 38.44 21.28
N LYS A 555 25.09 37.58 20.96
CA LYS A 555 26.36 37.55 21.69
C LYS A 555 27.20 38.77 21.31
N GLY A 556 27.80 39.42 22.30
CA GLY A 556 28.75 40.52 22.07
C GLY A 556 29.99 40.10 21.26
N SER A 557 30.31 38.80 21.22
CA SER A 557 31.30 38.16 20.35
C SER A 557 30.76 36.80 19.90
N PRO A 558 30.12 36.69 18.71
CA PRO A 558 29.67 35.42 18.19
C PRO A 558 30.87 34.53 17.82
N ASP A 559 30.71 33.23 17.99
CA ASP A 559 31.62 32.28 17.37
C ASP A 559 31.32 32.24 15.86
N LEU A 560 32.26 32.73 15.04
CA LEU A 560 32.08 32.85 13.60
C LEU A 560 31.88 31.49 12.93
N ARG A 561 32.54 30.44 13.42
CA ARG A 561 32.40 29.08 12.86
C ARG A 561 31.01 28.55 13.16
N ASP A 562 30.55 28.68 14.41
CA ASP A 562 29.21 28.23 14.80
C ASP A 562 28.13 29.00 14.05
N LEU A 563 28.23 30.34 14.00
CA LEU A 563 27.26 31.20 13.31
C LEU A 563 27.19 30.84 11.82
N TYR A 564 28.34 30.65 11.15
CA TYR A 564 28.38 30.23 9.75
C TYR A 564 27.73 28.85 9.54
N LYS A 565 28.07 27.86 10.38
CA LYS A 565 27.55 26.49 10.26
C LYS A 565 26.04 26.41 10.48
N VAL A 566 25.52 27.11 11.48
CA VAL A 566 24.07 27.12 11.73
C VAL A 566 23.30 27.90 10.67
N THR A 567 23.89 28.96 10.11
CA THR A 567 23.34 29.70 8.97
C THR A 567 23.29 28.83 7.73
N ALA A 568 24.36 28.07 7.45
CA ALA A 568 24.40 27.12 6.35
C ALA A 568 23.36 25.99 6.51
N LEU A 569 23.17 25.47 7.73
CA LEU A 569 22.15 24.47 8.02
C LEU A 569 20.74 25.00 7.68
N LEU A 570 20.40 26.21 8.16
CA LEU A 570 19.11 26.82 7.86
C LEU A 570 18.93 27.05 6.36
N ALA A 571 20.00 27.42 5.64
CA ALA A 571 19.94 27.60 4.20
C ALA A 571 19.68 26.28 3.45
N LYS A 572 20.35 25.20 3.84
CA LYS A 572 20.11 23.85 3.27
C LYS A 572 18.68 23.40 3.47
N ILE A 573 18.13 23.60 4.67
CA ILE A 573 16.75 23.24 4.99
C ILE A 573 15.79 24.03 4.10
N GLN A 574 15.95 25.35 3.98
CA GLN A 574 15.12 26.19 3.10
C GLN A 574 15.18 25.75 1.62
N LEU A 575 16.37 25.38 1.13
CA LEU A 575 16.53 24.88 -0.24
C LEU A 575 15.90 23.51 -0.44
N ARG A 576 15.92 22.63 0.58
CA ARG A 576 15.27 21.31 0.54
C ARG A 576 13.75 21.43 0.35
N PHE A 577 13.10 22.38 1.04
CA PHE A 577 11.69 22.72 0.81
C PHE A 577 11.38 23.21 -0.62
N ARG A 578 12.40 23.63 -1.38
CA ARG A 578 12.29 24.01 -2.80
C ARG A 578 12.71 22.88 -3.76
N GLY A 579 12.98 21.68 -3.25
CA GLY A 579 13.50 20.55 -4.04
C GLY A 579 14.95 20.72 -4.50
N ILE A 580 15.72 21.63 -3.88
CA ILE A 580 17.12 21.92 -4.25
C ILE A 580 18.05 21.35 -3.17
N GLU A 581 18.79 20.31 -3.52
CA GLU A 581 19.78 19.71 -2.63
C GLU A 581 21.17 20.33 -2.82
N ARG A 582 21.74 20.90 -1.74
CA ARG A 582 23.08 21.49 -1.70
C ARG A 582 23.88 20.98 -0.49
N PRO A 583 24.82 20.05 -0.67
CA PRO A 583 25.53 19.41 0.44
C PRO A 583 26.58 20.30 1.09
N ALA A 584 27.26 21.13 0.30
CA ALA A 584 28.32 22.01 0.78
C ALA A 584 27.71 23.29 1.36
N ASP A 585 28.21 23.71 2.53
CA ASP A 585 27.73 24.90 3.23
C ASP A 585 27.78 26.14 2.32
N ASN A 586 28.92 26.34 1.66
CA ASN A 586 29.16 27.50 0.79
C ASN A 586 28.21 27.53 -0.42
N ASP A 587 27.97 26.37 -1.04
CA ASP A 587 27.09 26.27 -2.20
C ASP A 587 25.62 26.50 -1.79
N ALA A 588 25.20 25.98 -0.65
CA ALA A 588 23.85 26.20 -0.12
C ALA A 588 23.60 27.68 0.20
N LEU A 589 24.55 28.32 0.88
CA LEU A 589 24.48 29.74 1.20
C LEU A 589 24.46 30.61 -0.07
N ARG A 590 25.38 30.35 -1.02
CA ARG A 590 25.44 31.10 -2.27
C ARG A 590 24.12 30.99 -3.05
N VAL A 591 23.61 29.78 -3.26
CA VAL A 591 22.36 29.56 -4.02
C VAL A 591 21.16 30.22 -3.35
N LEU A 592 21.08 30.21 -2.01
CA LEU A 592 19.98 30.87 -1.31
C LEU A 592 20.09 32.41 -1.38
N VAL A 593 21.30 32.96 -1.27
CA VAL A 593 21.56 34.41 -1.32
C VAL A 593 21.40 34.97 -2.73
N GLU A 594 21.91 34.29 -3.76
CA GLU A 594 21.75 34.65 -5.19
C GLU A 594 20.29 34.81 -5.59
N ALA A 595 19.37 34.06 -4.95
CA ALA A 595 17.94 34.15 -5.23
C ALA A 595 17.32 35.51 -4.82
N GLY A 596 18.02 36.34 -4.03
CA GLY A 596 17.51 37.65 -3.59
C GLY A 596 18.51 38.80 -3.62
N HIS A 597 19.80 38.56 -3.83
CA HIS A 597 20.88 39.56 -3.76
C HIS A 597 21.86 39.38 -4.93
N GLN A 598 22.28 40.48 -5.57
CA GLN A 598 23.22 40.44 -6.72
C GLN A 598 24.69 40.27 -6.32
N ASP A 599 25.06 40.62 -5.08
CA ASP A 599 26.42 40.45 -4.55
C ASP A 599 26.45 39.32 -3.50
N THR A 600 27.25 38.29 -3.77
CA THR A 600 27.45 37.13 -2.87
C THR A 600 28.83 37.12 -2.22
N GLY A 601 29.62 38.19 -2.34
CA GLY A 601 30.96 38.30 -1.75
C GLY A 601 30.95 38.06 -0.24
N MET A 602 29.86 38.44 0.44
CA MET A 602 29.64 38.20 1.87
C MET A 602 29.75 36.72 2.27
N VAL A 603 29.39 35.78 1.39
CA VAL A 603 29.41 34.34 1.71
C VAL A 603 30.85 33.85 1.92
N ALA A 604 31.79 34.34 1.11
CA ALA A 604 33.21 34.01 1.25
C ALA A 604 33.83 34.69 2.47
N ALA A 605 33.49 35.97 2.69
CA ALA A 605 34.02 36.79 3.78
C ALA A 605 33.51 36.36 5.17
N ALA A 606 32.28 35.80 5.26
CA ALA A 606 31.62 35.41 6.51
C ALA A 606 32.40 34.42 7.39
N ARG A 607 33.43 33.76 6.86
CA ARG A 607 34.28 32.84 7.63
C ARG A 607 35.36 33.54 8.45
N THR A 608 35.77 34.73 8.03
CA THR A 608 36.89 35.47 8.59
C THR A 608 36.48 36.83 9.12
N GLU A 609 35.37 37.38 8.60
CA GLU A 609 34.91 38.72 8.90
C GLU A 609 33.57 38.70 9.63
N ARG A 610 33.56 39.29 10.82
CA ARG A 610 32.36 39.34 11.67
C ARG A 610 31.19 40.05 11.01
N ALA A 611 31.42 41.21 10.40
CA ALA A 611 30.35 41.98 9.77
C ALA A 611 29.67 41.18 8.65
N ALA A 612 30.45 40.48 7.82
CA ALA A 612 29.93 39.62 6.77
C ALA A 612 29.18 38.39 7.32
N ALA A 613 29.64 37.81 8.43
CA ALA A 613 28.95 36.70 9.09
C ALA A 613 27.59 37.13 9.66
N ASP A 614 27.55 38.28 10.33
CA ASP A 614 26.34 38.85 10.90
C ASP A 614 25.32 39.22 9.80
N GLU A 615 25.80 39.83 8.71
CA GLU A 615 24.96 40.15 7.53
C GLU A 615 24.39 38.90 6.87
N LEU A 616 25.23 37.91 6.57
CA LEU A 616 24.81 36.66 5.95
C LEU A 616 23.77 35.92 6.80
N ALA A 617 24.01 35.83 8.11
CA ALA A 617 23.08 35.23 9.05
C ALA A 617 21.73 35.95 9.07
N MET A 618 21.73 37.28 9.04
CA MET A 618 20.51 38.09 8.96
C MET A 618 19.75 37.91 7.65
N VAL A 619 20.44 37.80 6.51
CA VAL A 619 19.80 37.55 5.21
C VAL A 619 19.06 36.21 5.21
N VAL A 620 19.74 35.13 5.63
CA VAL A 620 19.16 33.79 5.68
C VAL A 620 18.01 33.71 6.70
N LEU A 621 18.17 34.35 7.86
CA LEU A 621 17.13 34.41 8.89
C LEU A 621 15.89 35.20 8.43
N ARG A 622 16.07 36.32 7.71
CA ARG A 622 14.95 37.09 7.14
C ARG A 622 14.20 36.28 6.08
N SER A 623 14.91 35.55 5.23
CA SER A 623 14.29 34.64 4.25
C SER A 623 13.42 33.58 4.96
N TRP A 624 13.90 33.01 6.06
CA TRP A 624 13.13 32.08 6.88
C TRP A 624 11.90 32.75 7.51
N LEU A 625 12.07 33.93 8.09
CA LEU A 625 10.97 34.66 8.74
C LEU A 625 9.87 35.09 7.75
N ALA A 626 10.23 35.36 6.50
CA ALA A 626 9.28 35.72 5.45
C ALA A 626 8.31 34.57 5.09
N THR A 627 8.60 33.33 5.49
CA THR A 627 7.68 32.19 5.29
C THR A 627 6.60 32.11 6.38
N LEU A 628 6.72 32.90 7.45
CA LEU A 628 5.73 32.93 8.52
C LEU A 628 4.67 33.99 8.20
N PRO A 629 3.37 33.74 8.49
CA PRO A 629 2.36 34.78 8.39
C PRO A 629 2.78 35.93 9.30
N GLY A 630 3.07 37.09 8.71
CA GLY A 630 3.52 38.24 9.46
C GLY A 630 2.42 38.76 10.38
N ASP A 631 2.80 39.15 11.59
CA ASP A 631 2.14 40.28 12.21
C ASP A 631 2.42 41.48 11.30
N MET A 632 1.45 41.81 10.45
CA MET A 632 1.45 43.09 9.75
C MET A 632 1.20 44.19 10.78
N THR A 633 2.28 44.64 11.42
CA THR A 633 2.38 45.97 12.03
C THR A 633 3.79 46.51 11.86
#